data_AF-A0A6L4Z3Z7-F1
#
_entry.id   AF-A0A6L4Z3Z7-F1
#
_cell.length_a   1.000
_cell.length_b   1.000
_cell.length_c   1.000
_cell.angle_alpha   90.00
_cell.angle_beta   90.00
_cell.angle_gamma   90.00
#
_symmetry.space_group_name_H-M   'P 1'
#
loop_
_entity.id
_entity.type
_entity.pdbx_description
1 polymer ?
#
loop_
_entity_poly.entity_id
_entity_poly.type
_entity_poly.pdbx_seq_one_letter_code
_entity_poly.pdbx_strand_id
1 'polypeptide(L)'
;MVKESIRSKKQNDALENSERAAGVFMQLLALLPVEQQDIMLALIMDETRLQEPEPFRELFNAPLEHLDLEINRSEIVRLLLELIPVEQLVPPVYEKYRPMVADAANVILSHLNATRLRTKLIEQMMLPFESTLAERLMSLIAKMPTLQKLGQIIARNRNLDPKFRKLLQKLENGIKDANYESILAKVNQELKHQIKAYKVKIGGRFLAEASVCAVVPFTWYNPGDGVRRRGVFKVIKPFITGYWIEELKILEALANYLDQNRNRYGLPTI
;
A
#
# COMPACT_ATOMS: atom_id res chain seq x y z
N MET A 1 -17.94 -29.53 -18.20
CA MET A 1 -16.76 -30.02 -17.45
C MET A 1 -15.70 -28.96 -17.14
N VAL A 2 -14.84 -28.48 -18.05
CA VAL A 2 -13.74 -27.54 -17.68
C VAL A 2 -14.24 -26.17 -17.18
N LYS A 3 -15.27 -25.60 -17.82
CA LYS A 3 -15.88 -24.32 -17.38
C LYS A 3 -16.60 -24.43 -16.03
N GLU A 4 -17.24 -25.57 -15.74
CA GLU A 4 -17.90 -25.81 -14.45
C GLU A 4 -16.89 -26.02 -13.32
N SER A 5 -15.79 -26.74 -13.59
CA SER A 5 -14.70 -26.94 -12.63
C SER A 5 -14.01 -25.62 -12.26
N ILE A 6 -13.77 -24.73 -13.24
CA ILE A 6 -13.19 -23.40 -12.97
C ILE A 6 -14.17 -22.50 -12.20
N ARG A 7 -15.49 -22.61 -12.48
CA ARG A 7 -16.52 -21.83 -11.79
C ARG A 7 -16.68 -22.28 -10.33
N SER A 8 -16.69 -23.59 -10.09
CA SER A 8 -16.73 -24.18 -8.76
C SER A 8 -15.51 -23.82 -7.92
N LYS A 9 -14.29 -23.88 -8.49
CA LYS A 9 -13.08 -23.46 -7.78
C LYS A 9 -13.12 -22.00 -7.36
N LYS A 10 -13.52 -21.09 -8.26
CA LYS A 10 -13.63 -19.66 -7.93
C LYS A 10 -14.66 -19.37 -6.84
N GLN A 11 -15.79 -20.10 -6.82
CA GLN A 11 -16.80 -19.95 -5.77
C GLN A 11 -16.28 -20.42 -4.42
N ASN A 12 -15.53 -21.53 -4.39
CA ASN A 12 -14.89 -22.02 -3.17
C ASN A 12 -13.83 -21.03 -2.66
N ASP A 13 -12.96 -20.52 -3.54
CA ASP A 13 -11.93 -19.54 -3.16
C ASP A 13 -12.56 -18.24 -2.59
N ALA A 14 -13.69 -17.80 -3.16
CA ALA A 14 -14.42 -16.62 -2.68
C ALA A 14 -15.06 -16.83 -1.30
N LEU A 15 -15.65 -18.01 -1.08
CA LEU A 15 -16.23 -18.38 0.21
C LEU A 15 -15.15 -18.44 1.29
N GLU A 16 -14.03 -19.11 1.03
CA GLU A 16 -12.91 -19.20 1.96
C GLU A 16 -12.34 -17.82 2.33
N ASN A 17 -12.19 -16.92 1.35
CA ASN A 17 -11.75 -15.55 1.61
C ASN A 17 -12.76 -14.78 2.47
N SER A 18 -14.05 -14.98 2.22
CA SER A 18 -15.12 -14.34 2.99
C SER A 18 -15.15 -14.82 4.45
N GLU A 19 -15.04 -16.14 4.67
CA GLU A 19 -15.00 -16.72 6.01
C GLU A 19 -13.78 -16.24 6.81
N ARG A 20 -12.59 -16.21 6.18
CA ARG A 20 -11.37 -15.66 6.77
C ARG A 20 -11.56 -14.19 7.16
N ALA A 21 -12.08 -13.38 6.24
CA ALA A 21 -12.29 -11.95 6.47
C ALA A 21 -13.28 -11.71 7.63
N ALA A 22 -14.41 -12.41 7.63
CA ALA A 22 -15.39 -12.33 8.71
C ALA A 22 -14.78 -12.74 10.06
N GLY A 23 -14.07 -13.88 10.11
CA GLY A 23 -13.43 -14.36 11.33
C GLY A 23 -12.40 -13.39 11.91
N VAL A 24 -11.56 -12.78 11.06
CA VAL A 24 -10.59 -11.77 11.49
C VAL A 24 -11.29 -10.49 11.95
N PHE A 25 -12.30 -10.02 11.23
CA PHE A 25 -13.01 -8.80 11.60
C PHE A 25 -13.79 -8.93 12.90
N MET A 26 -14.36 -10.11 13.19
CA MET A 26 -14.96 -10.39 14.49
C MET A 26 -13.93 -10.39 15.63
N GLN A 27 -12.73 -10.90 15.40
CA GLN A 27 -11.64 -10.81 16.39
C GLN A 27 -11.18 -9.36 16.58
N LEU A 28 -11.08 -8.55 15.52
CA LEU A 28 -10.76 -7.13 15.63
C LEU A 28 -11.85 -6.36 16.39
N LEU A 29 -13.13 -6.68 16.15
CA LEU A 29 -14.26 -6.12 16.90
C LEU A 29 -14.13 -6.39 18.40
N ALA A 30 -13.69 -7.60 18.79
CA ALA A 30 -13.50 -7.96 20.19
C ALA A 30 -12.40 -7.14 20.91
N LEU A 31 -11.51 -6.47 20.16
CA LEU A 31 -10.51 -5.55 20.73
C LEU A 31 -11.07 -4.15 21.01
N LEU A 32 -12.23 -3.81 20.46
CA LEU A 32 -12.88 -2.53 20.69
C LEU A 32 -13.67 -2.55 22.00
N PRO A 33 -13.82 -1.39 22.67
CA PRO A 33 -14.80 -1.23 23.75
C PRO A 33 -16.19 -1.63 23.28
N VAL A 34 -16.98 -2.24 24.16
CA VAL A 34 -18.30 -2.83 23.84
C VAL A 34 -19.22 -1.80 23.17
N GLU A 35 -19.15 -0.54 23.59
CA GLU A 35 -19.96 0.56 23.06
C GLU A 35 -19.65 0.89 21.60
N GLN A 36 -18.47 0.51 21.11
CA GLN A 36 -18.01 0.76 19.74
C GLN A 36 -18.21 -0.45 18.82
N GLN A 37 -18.48 -1.63 19.37
CA GLN A 37 -18.58 -2.87 18.59
C GLN A 37 -19.76 -2.85 17.64
N ASP A 38 -20.95 -2.45 18.10
CA ASP A 38 -22.15 -2.39 17.26
C ASP A 38 -22.02 -1.38 16.13
N ILE A 39 -21.39 -0.23 16.41
CA ILE A 39 -21.13 0.82 15.41
C ILE A 39 -20.18 0.28 14.33
N MET A 40 -19.06 -0.32 14.76
CA MET A 40 -18.10 -0.89 13.82
C MET A 40 -18.72 -2.04 13.01
N LEU A 41 -19.50 -2.91 13.63
CA LEU A 41 -20.17 -4.01 12.94
C LEU A 41 -21.15 -3.49 11.88
N ALA A 42 -21.96 -2.49 12.22
CA ALA A 42 -22.87 -1.85 11.27
C ALA A 42 -22.12 -1.27 10.07
N LEU A 43 -21.00 -0.57 10.30
CA LEU A 43 -20.16 -0.02 9.22
C LEU A 43 -19.56 -1.11 8.33
N ILE A 44 -19.09 -2.23 8.91
CA ILE A 44 -18.51 -3.34 8.17
C ILE A 44 -19.56 -4.03 7.28
N MET A 45 -20.79 -4.18 7.80
CA MET A 45 -21.89 -4.87 7.14
C MET A 45 -22.63 -4.02 6.10
N ASP A 46 -22.42 -2.69 6.11
CA ASP A 46 -23.04 -1.80 5.14
C ASP A 46 -22.38 -1.91 3.76
N GLU A 47 -23.07 -2.52 2.79
CA GLU A 47 -22.56 -2.70 1.43
C GLU A 47 -22.40 -1.38 0.66
N THR A 48 -23.07 -0.30 1.08
CA THR A 48 -22.94 1.02 0.43
C THR A 48 -21.52 1.58 0.57
N ARG A 49 -20.75 1.14 1.58
CA ARG A 49 -19.32 1.47 1.75
C ARG A 49 -18.48 1.11 0.53
N LEU A 50 -18.89 0.08 -0.23
CA LEU A 50 -18.17 -0.36 -1.42
C LEU A 50 -18.43 0.54 -2.63
N GLN A 51 -19.58 1.22 -2.64
CA GLN A 51 -20.02 2.10 -3.72
C GLN A 51 -19.57 3.54 -3.46
N GLU A 52 -19.66 4.00 -2.21
CA GLU A 52 -19.33 5.35 -1.78
C GLU A 52 -18.27 5.31 -0.65
N PRO A 53 -16.99 5.07 -0.98
CA PRO A 53 -15.99 4.74 0.04
C PRO A 53 -15.50 5.92 0.88
N GLU A 54 -15.57 7.16 0.38
CA GLU A 54 -14.98 8.31 1.07
C GLU A 54 -15.69 8.67 2.40
N PRO A 55 -17.03 8.75 2.47
CA PRO A 55 -17.71 8.99 3.75
C PRO A 55 -17.39 7.91 4.80
N PHE A 56 -17.32 6.65 4.37
CA PHE A 56 -17.07 5.52 5.26
C PHE A 56 -15.67 5.54 5.86
N ARG A 57 -14.64 5.98 5.12
CA ARG A 57 -13.29 6.11 5.65
C ARG A 57 -13.23 6.99 6.90
N GLU A 58 -13.99 8.07 6.91
CA GLU A 58 -14.09 8.96 8.08
C GLU A 58 -14.89 8.30 9.21
N LEU A 59 -16.00 7.63 8.88
CA LEU A 59 -16.83 6.92 9.87
C LEU A 59 -16.07 5.79 10.58
N PHE A 60 -15.19 5.06 9.88
CA PHE A 60 -14.35 4.02 10.47
C PHE A 60 -13.31 4.56 11.45
N ASN A 61 -12.87 5.82 11.32
CA ASN A 61 -11.87 6.38 12.21
C ASN A 61 -12.38 6.51 13.64
N ALA A 62 -13.63 6.96 13.83
CA ALA A 62 -14.15 7.25 15.16
C ALA A 62 -14.13 6.02 16.10
N PRO A 63 -14.67 4.84 15.73
CA PRO A 63 -14.54 3.66 16.58
C PRO A 63 -13.08 3.21 16.79
N LEU A 64 -12.23 3.33 15.77
CA LEU A 64 -10.81 2.92 15.85
C LEU A 64 -9.92 3.90 16.64
N GLU A 65 -10.39 5.10 16.94
CA GLU A 65 -9.72 6.00 17.89
C GLU A 65 -9.79 5.46 19.32
N HIS A 66 -10.81 4.67 19.63
CA HIS A 66 -10.97 4.01 20.92
C HIS A 66 -10.21 2.68 21.02
N LEU A 67 -9.65 2.19 19.91
CA LEU A 67 -8.72 1.06 19.92
C LEU A 67 -7.34 1.55 20.33
N ASP A 68 -6.84 1.10 21.49
CA ASP A 68 -5.44 1.33 21.86
C ASP A 68 -4.53 0.45 20.98
N LEU A 69 -4.04 1.07 19.90
CA LEU A 69 -3.20 0.42 18.90
C LEU A 69 -1.81 0.07 19.42
N GLU A 70 -1.31 0.74 20.46
CA GLU A 70 0.00 0.43 21.01
C GLU A 70 -0.08 -0.79 21.94
N ILE A 71 -1.11 -0.86 22.79
CA ILE A 71 -1.36 -2.01 23.65
C ILE A 71 -1.70 -3.25 22.81
N ASN A 72 -2.58 -3.11 21.81
CA ASN A 72 -3.05 -4.24 21.01
C ASN A 72 -2.22 -4.50 19.75
N ARG A 73 -1.08 -3.82 19.59
CA ARG A 73 -0.24 -3.84 18.38
C ARG A 73 0.04 -5.25 17.87
N SER A 74 0.56 -6.12 18.74
CA SER A 74 0.94 -7.48 18.36
C SER A 74 -0.25 -8.30 17.86
N GLU A 75 -1.40 -8.14 18.50
CA GLU A 75 -2.62 -8.86 18.13
C GLU A 75 -3.22 -8.34 16.84
N ILE A 76 -3.23 -7.01 16.65
CA ILE A 76 -3.65 -6.38 15.39
C ILE A 76 -2.78 -6.84 14.22
N VAL A 77 -1.46 -6.87 14.41
CA VAL A 77 -0.53 -7.34 13.38
C VAL A 77 -0.76 -8.82 13.08
N ARG A 78 -0.94 -9.66 14.12
CA ARG A 78 -1.31 -11.07 13.96
C ARG A 78 -2.57 -11.23 13.11
N LEU A 79 -3.61 -10.47 13.42
CA LEU A 79 -4.89 -10.49 12.71
C LEU A 79 -4.75 -10.01 11.25
N LEU A 80 -3.94 -8.99 10.98
CA LEU A 80 -3.63 -8.55 9.62
C LEU A 80 -2.89 -9.61 8.81
N LEU A 81 -1.95 -10.34 9.42
CA LEU A 81 -1.24 -11.44 8.79
C LEU A 81 -2.14 -12.67 8.57
N GLU A 82 -3.09 -12.92 9.47
CA GLU A 82 -4.11 -13.95 9.30
C GLU A 82 -5.07 -13.60 8.15
N LEU A 83 -5.43 -12.32 8.01
CA LEU A 83 -6.25 -11.81 6.90
C LEU A 83 -5.51 -11.88 5.56
N ILE A 84 -4.19 -11.64 5.59
CA ILE A 84 -3.33 -11.53 4.42
C ILE A 84 -2.09 -12.42 4.62
N PRO A 85 -2.23 -13.75 4.53
CA PRO A 85 -1.12 -14.68 4.62
C PRO A 85 -0.22 -14.57 3.39
N VAL A 86 0.66 -13.57 3.39
CA VAL A 86 1.48 -13.15 2.24
C VAL A 86 2.40 -14.26 1.73
N GLU A 87 2.80 -15.19 2.59
CA GLU A 87 3.61 -16.34 2.25
C GLU A 87 2.91 -17.30 1.29
N GLN A 88 1.57 -17.32 1.28
CA GLN A 88 0.81 -18.11 0.31
C GLN A 88 0.93 -17.56 -1.12
N LEU A 89 1.29 -16.29 -1.27
CA LEU A 89 1.54 -15.67 -2.58
C LEU A 89 2.94 -15.96 -3.12
N VAL A 90 3.80 -16.62 -2.34
CA VAL A 90 5.13 -17.07 -2.78
C VAL A 90 4.98 -18.26 -3.73
N PRO A 91 5.52 -18.18 -4.96
CA PRO A 91 5.48 -19.28 -5.91
C PRO A 91 6.06 -20.58 -5.34
N PRO A 92 5.53 -21.76 -5.72
CA PRO A 92 6.02 -23.04 -5.20
C PRO A 92 7.53 -23.25 -5.37
N VAL A 93 8.12 -22.76 -6.47
CA VAL A 93 9.59 -22.82 -6.70
C VAL A 93 10.42 -22.07 -5.65
N TYR A 94 9.79 -21.17 -4.88
CA TYR A 94 10.40 -20.39 -3.80
C TYR A 94 9.80 -20.72 -2.44
N GLU A 95 9.13 -21.86 -2.29
CA GLU A 95 8.43 -22.27 -1.06
C GLU A 95 9.32 -22.21 0.18
N LYS A 96 10.62 -22.54 0.06
CA LYS A 96 11.60 -22.43 1.15
C LYS A 96 11.72 -21.03 1.76
N TYR A 97 11.32 -19.99 1.04
CA TYR A 97 11.34 -18.59 1.51
C TYR A 97 10.02 -18.14 2.14
N ARG A 98 8.98 -18.97 2.17
CA ARG A 98 7.70 -18.63 2.82
C ARG A 98 7.86 -18.17 4.28
N PRO A 99 8.64 -18.86 5.14
CA PRO A 99 8.85 -18.41 6.51
C PRO A 99 9.49 -17.02 6.58
N MET A 100 10.48 -16.76 5.71
CA MET A 100 11.13 -15.45 5.62
C MET A 100 10.16 -14.35 5.21
N VAL A 101 9.25 -14.64 4.27
CA VAL A 101 8.24 -13.68 3.79
C VAL A 101 7.20 -13.37 4.88
N ALA A 102 6.74 -14.40 5.62
CA ALA A 102 5.83 -14.21 6.75
C ALA A 102 6.48 -13.36 7.85
N ASP A 103 7.71 -13.70 8.25
CA ASP A 103 8.45 -12.98 9.28
C ASP A 103 8.75 -11.52 8.85
N ALA A 104 9.11 -11.31 7.57
CA ALA A 104 9.32 -9.97 7.03
C ALA A 104 8.05 -9.11 7.08
N ALA A 105 6.89 -9.68 6.72
CA ALA A 105 5.62 -8.96 6.82
C ALA A 105 5.26 -8.60 8.25
N ASN A 106 5.52 -9.51 9.21
CA ASN A 106 5.36 -9.22 10.63
C ASN A 106 6.23 -8.03 11.05
N VAL A 107 7.54 -8.05 10.75
CA VAL A 107 8.44 -6.94 11.07
C VAL A 107 7.95 -5.63 10.48
N ILE A 108 7.56 -5.62 9.20
CA ILE A 108 7.08 -4.40 8.54
C ILE A 108 5.85 -3.84 9.24
N LEU A 109 4.84 -4.67 9.52
CA LEU A 109 3.59 -4.23 10.13
C LEU A 109 3.76 -3.81 11.59
N SER A 110 4.59 -4.52 12.35
CA SER A 110 4.90 -4.17 13.75
C SER A 110 5.55 -2.81 13.90
N HIS A 111 6.29 -2.34 12.88
CA HIS A 111 7.01 -1.06 12.91
C HIS A 111 6.24 0.11 12.28
N LEU A 112 5.02 -0.11 11.77
CA LEU A 112 4.16 1.00 11.35
C LEU A 112 3.71 1.80 12.58
N ASN A 113 3.76 3.11 12.50
CA ASN A 113 3.16 3.98 13.52
C ASN A 113 1.65 3.72 13.61
N ALA A 114 1.06 4.02 14.78
CA ALA A 114 -0.35 3.77 15.05
C ALA A 114 -1.28 4.36 13.98
N THR A 115 -1.05 5.60 13.53
CA THR A 115 -1.88 6.26 12.50
C THR A 115 -1.86 5.51 11.18
N ARG A 116 -0.69 5.04 10.73
CA ARG A 116 -0.57 4.26 9.49
C ARG A 116 -1.15 2.86 9.66
N LEU A 117 -0.91 2.20 10.78
CA LEU A 117 -1.51 0.89 11.07
C LEU A 117 -3.04 0.97 11.05
N ARG A 118 -3.62 2.01 11.67
CA ARG A 118 -5.07 2.30 11.60
C ARG A 118 -5.53 2.47 10.16
N THR A 119 -4.82 3.30 9.40
CA THR A 119 -5.13 3.52 7.97
C THR A 119 -5.15 2.18 7.22
N LYS A 120 -4.19 1.28 7.50
CA LYS A 120 -4.15 -0.06 6.90
C LYS A 120 -5.32 -0.94 7.32
N LEU A 121 -5.75 -0.89 8.57
CA LEU A 121 -6.95 -1.60 9.01
C LEU A 121 -8.20 -1.12 8.28
N ILE A 122 -8.41 0.20 8.20
CA ILE A 122 -9.55 0.79 7.49
C ILE A 122 -9.51 0.37 6.02
N GLU A 123 -8.36 0.48 5.36
CA GLU A 123 -8.18 0.05 3.97
C GLU A 123 -8.51 -1.44 3.74
N GLN A 124 -8.33 -2.31 4.74
CA GLN A 124 -8.73 -3.71 4.66
C GLN A 124 -10.23 -3.93 4.92
N MET A 125 -10.82 -3.18 5.85
CA MET A 125 -12.27 -3.21 6.15
C MET A 125 -13.09 -2.66 4.99
N MET A 126 -12.54 -1.71 4.23
CA MET A 126 -13.16 -1.14 3.04
C MET A 126 -13.21 -2.10 1.84
N LEU A 127 -12.50 -3.23 1.89
CA LEU A 127 -12.56 -4.23 0.82
C LEU A 127 -13.79 -5.13 0.95
N PRO A 128 -14.32 -5.67 -0.16
CA PRO A 128 -15.27 -6.77 -0.13
C PRO A 128 -14.69 -7.97 0.63
N PHE A 129 -15.53 -8.76 1.30
CA PHE A 129 -15.06 -9.89 2.12
C PHE A 129 -14.39 -10.97 1.28
N GLU A 130 -14.96 -11.24 0.11
CA GLU A 130 -14.50 -12.18 -0.91
C GLU A 130 -13.23 -11.73 -1.66
N SER A 131 -12.71 -10.53 -1.36
CA SER A 131 -11.48 -10.01 -1.96
C SER A 131 -10.36 -11.02 -1.86
N THR A 132 -9.67 -11.22 -2.99
CA THR A 132 -8.55 -12.16 -3.06
C THR A 132 -7.37 -11.68 -2.22
N LEU A 133 -6.52 -12.62 -1.79
CA LEU A 133 -5.27 -12.31 -1.09
C LEU A 133 -4.41 -11.29 -1.84
N ALA A 134 -4.38 -11.40 -3.17
CA ALA A 134 -3.65 -10.46 -4.01
C ALA A 134 -4.23 -9.04 -3.90
N GLU A 135 -5.55 -8.87 -3.98
CA GLU A 135 -6.23 -7.57 -3.84
C GLU A 135 -6.03 -6.95 -2.45
N ARG A 136 -6.14 -7.76 -1.39
CA ARG A 136 -5.86 -7.34 -0.01
C ARG A 136 -4.43 -6.86 0.15
N LEU A 137 -3.46 -7.61 -0.38
CA LEU A 137 -2.05 -7.20 -0.39
C LEU A 137 -1.84 -5.92 -1.21
N MET A 138 -2.53 -5.75 -2.34
CA MET A 138 -2.44 -4.50 -3.12
C MET A 138 -2.89 -3.29 -2.30
N SER A 139 -4.00 -3.41 -1.57
CA SER A 139 -4.50 -2.38 -0.66
C SER A 139 -3.48 -2.10 0.45
N LEU A 140 -2.92 -3.15 1.06
CA LEU A 140 -1.90 -3.01 2.10
C LEU A 140 -0.66 -2.25 1.61
N ILE A 141 -0.15 -2.59 0.42
CA ILE A 141 1.04 -1.95 -0.19
C ILE A 141 0.76 -0.53 -0.71
N ALA A 142 -0.50 -0.14 -0.91
CA ALA A 142 -0.84 1.21 -1.34
C ALA A 142 -0.23 2.25 -0.37
N LYS A 143 0.30 3.36 -0.88
CA LYS A 143 0.97 4.39 -0.04
C LYS A 143 2.11 3.86 0.87
N MET A 144 2.73 2.73 0.52
CA MET A 144 3.97 2.22 1.12
C MET A 144 5.08 2.18 0.06
N PRO A 145 5.78 3.30 -0.19
CA PRO A 145 6.68 3.45 -1.34
C PRO A 145 7.74 2.36 -1.45
N THR A 146 8.30 1.93 -0.31
CA THR A 146 9.29 0.87 -0.26
C THR A 146 8.72 -0.45 -0.75
N LEU A 147 7.56 -0.86 -0.21
CA LEU A 147 6.88 -2.08 -0.64
C LEU A 147 6.42 -2.01 -2.09
N GLN A 148 6.01 -0.83 -2.56
CA GLN A 148 5.66 -0.64 -3.97
C GLN A 148 6.86 -0.89 -4.88
N LYS A 149 8.03 -0.38 -4.51
CA LYS A 149 9.27 -0.61 -5.27
C LYS A 149 9.70 -2.08 -5.23
N LEU A 150 9.62 -2.72 -4.07
CA LEU A 150 9.87 -4.16 -3.94
C LEU A 150 8.89 -4.98 -4.79
N GLY A 151 7.60 -4.66 -4.73
CA GLY A 151 6.57 -5.27 -5.56
C GLY A 151 6.86 -5.15 -7.06
N GLN A 152 7.38 -4.01 -7.52
CA GLN A 152 7.80 -3.80 -8.91
C GLN A 152 9.02 -4.67 -9.30
N ILE A 153 9.99 -4.84 -8.40
CA ILE A 153 11.13 -5.72 -8.63
C ILE A 153 10.65 -7.17 -8.73
N ILE A 154 9.81 -7.59 -7.78
CA ILE A 154 9.22 -8.93 -7.71
C ILE A 154 8.36 -9.21 -8.95
N ALA A 155 7.60 -8.24 -9.45
CA ALA A 155 6.75 -8.38 -10.64
C ALA A 155 7.51 -8.75 -11.93
N ARG A 156 8.84 -8.63 -11.95
CA ARG A 156 9.67 -9.11 -13.07
C ARG A 156 9.85 -10.63 -13.07
N ASN A 157 9.51 -11.30 -11.97
CA ASN A 157 9.62 -12.74 -11.83
C ASN A 157 8.52 -13.49 -12.63
N ARG A 158 8.95 -14.31 -13.59
CA ARG A 158 8.07 -15.09 -14.49
C ARG A 158 7.38 -16.28 -13.80
N ASN A 159 7.80 -16.64 -12.60
CA ASN A 159 7.22 -17.74 -11.81
C ASN A 159 6.03 -17.31 -10.96
N LEU A 160 5.76 -16.00 -10.83
CA LEU A 160 4.55 -15.50 -10.16
C LEU A 160 3.27 -15.90 -10.91
N ASP A 161 2.16 -15.99 -10.18
CA ASP A 161 0.85 -16.06 -10.83
C ASP A 161 0.67 -14.86 -11.79
N PRO A 162 0.27 -15.07 -13.05
CA PRO A 162 0.16 -14.00 -14.03
C PRO A 162 -0.81 -12.87 -13.65
N LYS A 163 -1.88 -13.16 -12.90
CA LYS A 163 -2.82 -12.12 -12.44
C LYS A 163 -2.20 -11.32 -11.31
N PHE A 164 -1.58 -11.97 -10.34
CA PHE A 164 -0.86 -11.28 -9.26
C PHE A 164 0.29 -10.42 -9.81
N ARG A 165 1.05 -10.93 -10.79
CA ARG A 165 2.07 -10.14 -11.49
C ARG A 165 1.49 -8.87 -12.13
N LYS A 166 0.34 -8.98 -12.82
CA LYS A 166 -0.34 -7.83 -13.42
C LYS A 166 -0.81 -6.82 -12.36
N LEU A 167 -1.25 -7.30 -11.19
CA LEU A 167 -1.62 -6.42 -10.07
C LEU A 167 -0.40 -5.67 -9.53
N LEU A 168 0.73 -6.34 -9.30
CA LEU A 168 1.97 -5.69 -8.87
C LEU A 168 2.48 -4.66 -9.88
N GLN A 169 2.35 -4.93 -11.20
CA GLN A 169 2.70 -3.97 -12.25
C GLN A 169 1.80 -2.72 -12.22
N LYS A 170 0.53 -2.86 -11.78
CA LYS A 170 -0.39 -1.73 -11.65
C LYS A 170 -0.08 -0.82 -10.46
N LEU A 171 0.80 -1.19 -9.52
CA LEU A 171 1.25 -0.30 -8.43
C LEU A 171 1.89 1.00 -8.94
N GLU A 172 2.39 1.01 -10.17
CA GLU A 172 2.92 2.21 -10.82
C GLU A 172 1.80 3.15 -11.33
N ASN A 173 0.73 2.56 -11.86
CA ASN A 173 -0.32 3.24 -12.62
C ASN A 173 -1.57 3.57 -11.80
N GLY A 174 -1.75 2.90 -10.66
CA GLY A 174 -2.96 2.99 -9.83
C GLY A 174 -2.98 4.14 -8.84
N ILE A 175 -1.86 4.83 -8.64
CA ILE A 175 -1.81 6.01 -7.78
C ILE A 175 -2.13 7.20 -8.69
N LYS A 176 -3.41 7.60 -8.74
CA LYS A 176 -3.85 8.90 -9.28
C LYS A 176 -4.22 9.82 -8.11
N ASP A 177 -3.39 9.81 -7.09
CA ASP A 177 -3.68 10.49 -5.82
C ASP A 177 -3.01 11.86 -5.75
N ALA A 178 -2.13 12.19 -6.71
CA ALA A 178 -1.50 13.49 -6.76
C ALA A 178 -2.51 14.54 -7.25
N ASN A 179 -2.99 15.39 -6.34
CA ASN A 179 -3.66 16.63 -6.75
C ASN A 179 -2.64 17.51 -7.50
N TYR A 180 -2.94 17.82 -8.77
CA TYR A 180 -2.11 18.67 -9.62
C TYR A 180 -1.83 20.04 -8.98
N GLU A 181 -2.82 20.63 -8.30
CA GLU A 181 -2.66 21.91 -7.60
C GLU A 181 -1.65 21.82 -6.46
N SER A 182 -1.69 20.75 -5.68
CA SER A 182 -0.73 20.51 -4.59
C SER A 182 0.69 20.33 -5.11
N ILE A 183 0.85 19.59 -6.21
CA ILE A 183 2.15 19.42 -6.89
C ILE A 183 2.66 20.76 -7.45
N LEU A 184 1.78 21.54 -8.07
CA LEU A 184 2.13 22.86 -8.62
C LEU A 184 2.52 23.84 -7.51
N ALA A 185 1.79 23.84 -6.38
CA ALA A 185 2.12 24.64 -5.21
C ALA A 185 3.53 24.32 -4.69
N LYS A 186 3.86 23.03 -4.58
CA LYS A 186 5.21 22.58 -4.18
C LYS A 186 6.30 23.06 -5.14
N VAL A 187 6.08 22.93 -6.46
CA VAL A 187 7.04 23.43 -7.47
C VAL A 187 7.23 24.94 -7.36
N ASN A 188 6.13 25.70 -7.23
CA ASN A 188 6.19 27.15 -7.08
C ASN A 188 6.89 27.58 -5.78
N GLN A 189 6.70 26.84 -4.69
CA GLN A 189 7.35 27.10 -3.42
C GLN A 189 8.85 26.85 -3.49
N GLU A 190 9.29 25.70 -4.01
CA GLU A 190 10.70 25.31 -4.04
C GLU A 190 11.51 26.07 -5.11
N LEU A 191 10.91 26.39 -6.25
CA LEU A 191 11.62 26.95 -7.42
C LEU A 191 11.23 28.39 -7.76
N LYS A 192 10.60 29.13 -6.82
CA LYS A 192 10.07 30.49 -7.04
C LYS A 192 11.06 31.42 -7.77
N HIS A 193 12.31 31.43 -7.32
CA HIS A 193 13.35 32.32 -7.86
C HIS A 193 13.77 31.92 -9.28
N GLN A 194 13.96 30.61 -9.51
CA GLN A 194 14.35 30.04 -10.80
C GLN A 194 13.22 30.20 -11.83
N ILE A 195 11.97 30.02 -11.40
CA ILE A 195 10.80 30.22 -12.27
C ILE A 195 10.80 31.63 -12.85
N LYS A 196 11.05 32.64 -12.02
CA LYS A 196 11.14 34.03 -12.44
C LYS A 196 12.38 34.28 -13.31
N ALA A 197 13.56 33.84 -12.86
CA ALA A 197 14.83 34.08 -13.56
C ALA A 197 14.86 33.48 -14.98
N TYR A 198 14.34 32.27 -15.14
CA TYR A 198 14.36 31.52 -16.39
C TYR A 198 13.03 31.58 -17.17
N LYS A 199 12.11 32.48 -16.80
CA LYS A 199 10.79 32.65 -17.43
C LYS A 199 10.07 31.31 -17.66
N VAL A 200 10.08 30.47 -16.63
CA VAL A 200 9.56 29.11 -16.67
C VAL A 200 8.04 29.15 -16.86
N LYS A 201 7.52 28.32 -17.77
CA LYS A 201 6.09 28.06 -17.94
C LYS A 201 5.82 26.60 -17.66
N ILE A 202 5.04 26.32 -16.61
CA ILE A 202 4.65 24.97 -16.19
C ILE A 202 3.39 24.56 -16.97
N GLY A 203 3.35 23.35 -17.52
CA GLY A 203 2.20 22.87 -18.30
C GLY A 203 1.10 22.29 -17.42
N GLY A 204 -0.16 22.55 -17.75
CA GLY A 204 -1.34 22.33 -16.89
C GLY A 204 -1.79 20.88 -16.64
N ARG A 205 -0.97 19.88 -16.90
CA ARG A 205 -1.29 18.47 -16.62
C ARG A 205 -0.03 17.64 -16.40
N PHE A 206 -0.15 16.53 -15.69
CA PHE A 206 0.91 15.54 -15.61
C PHE A 206 1.18 14.89 -16.98
N LEU A 207 2.45 14.64 -17.30
CA LEU A 207 2.84 13.76 -18.40
C LEU A 207 2.78 12.29 -17.98
N ALA A 208 3.15 12.02 -16.73
CA ALA A 208 3.15 10.70 -16.12
C ALA A 208 3.08 10.84 -14.60
N GLU A 209 2.58 9.80 -13.95
CA GLU A 209 2.63 9.64 -12.51
C GLU A 209 3.33 8.31 -12.21
N ALA A 210 4.26 8.33 -11.26
CA ALA A 210 4.99 7.16 -10.81
C ALA A 210 4.76 6.95 -9.31
N SER A 211 5.27 5.86 -8.75
CA SER A 211 5.04 5.49 -7.34
C SER A 211 5.37 6.62 -6.34
N VAL A 212 6.48 7.35 -6.56
CA VAL A 212 6.99 8.38 -5.63
C VAL A 212 6.90 9.81 -6.17
N CYS A 213 6.68 10.00 -7.47
CA CYS A 213 6.73 11.33 -8.09
C CYS A 213 5.67 11.51 -9.17
N ALA A 214 5.31 12.77 -9.41
CA ALA A 214 4.55 13.19 -10.57
C ALA A 214 5.48 13.90 -11.57
N VAL A 215 5.26 13.68 -12.86
CA VAL A 215 6.05 14.28 -13.95
C VAL A 215 5.27 15.44 -14.55
N VAL A 216 5.75 16.66 -14.36
CA VAL A 216 5.10 17.88 -14.84
C VAL A 216 5.94 18.49 -15.98
N PRO A 217 5.38 18.76 -17.16
CA PRO A 217 6.11 19.40 -18.24
C PRO A 217 6.36 20.87 -17.92
N PHE A 218 7.48 21.42 -18.37
CA PHE A 218 7.71 22.87 -18.36
C PHE A 218 8.50 23.32 -19.57
N THR A 219 8.47 24.63 -19.84
CA THR A 219 9.40 25.29 -20.75
C THR A 219 10.15 26.39 -20.01
N TRP A 220 11.40 26.64 -20.38
CA TRP A 220 12.22 27.68 -19.78
C TRP A 220 13.04 28.40 -20.85
N TYR A 221 13.47 29.61 -20.54
CA TYR A 221 14.34 30.41 -21.40
C TYR A 221 15.79 30.19 -21.02
N ASN A 222 16.58 29.63 -21.94
CA ASN A 222 18.00 29.40 -21.70
C ASN A 222 18.80 30.69 -21.88
N PRO A 223 19.49 31.20 -20.85
CA PRO A 223 20.22 32.45 -20.97
C PRO A 223 21.48 32.33 -21.85
N GLY A 224 22.01 31.12 -22.06
CA GLY A 224 23.24 30.92 -22.84
C GLY A 224 23.06 31.08 -24.35
N ASP A 225 21.86 30.80 -24.87
CA ASP A 225 21.55 30.88 -26.31
C ASP A 225 20.27 31.67 -26.63
N GLY A 226 19.54 32.12 -25.60
CA GLY A 226 18.27 32.82 -25.76
C GLY A 226 17.12 31.94 -26.24
N VAL A 227 17.26 30.61 -26.25
CA VAL A 227 16.26 29.71 -26.82
C VAL A 227 15.32 29.17 -25.74
N ARG A 228 14.02 29.09 -26.07
CA ARG A 228 13.04 28.41 -25.21
C ARG A 228 13.20 26.90 -25.35
N ARG A 229 13.49 26.22 -24.25
CA ARG A 229 13.67 24.76 -24.19
C ARG A 229 12.56 24.08 -23.40
N ARG A 230 12.37 22.78 -23.64
CA ARG A 230 11.43 21.92 -22.92
C ARG A 230 12.16 21.12 -21.85
N GLY A 231 11.49 20.89 -20.73
CA GLY A 231 11.96 20.05 -19.64
C GLY A 231 10.80 19.38 -18.91
N VAL A 232 11.14 18.54 -17.94
CA VAL A 232 10.18 17.90 -17.04
C VAL A 232 10.63 18.06 -15.60
N PHE A 233 9.71 18.45 -14.72
CA PHE A 233 9.92 18.34 -13.29
C PHE A 233 9.50 16.93 -12.85
N LYS A 234 10.36 16.26 -12.07
CA LYS A 234 9.98 15.07 -11.30
C LYS A 234 9.74 15.53 -9.87
N VAL A 235 8.48 15.68 -9.49
CA VAL A 235 8.09 16.25 -8.19
C VAL A 235 7.74 15.12 -7.25
N ILE A 236 8.42 15.01 -6.11
CA ILE A 236 8.11 14.01 -5.07
C ILE A 236 6.72 14.31 -4.49
N LYS A 237 5.83 13.31 -4.45
CA LYS A 237 4.46 13.47 -3.95
C LYS A 237 4.45 13.84 -2.46
N PRO A 238 3.54 14.72 -1.99
CA PRO A 238 3.52 15.21 -0.61
C PRO A 238 3.44 14.11 0.46
N PHE A 239 2.67 13.05 0.24
CA PHE A 239 2.55 11.97 1.24
C PHE A 239 3.88 11.20 1.42
N ILE A 240 4.75 11.16 0.40
CA ILE A 240 6.06 10.49 0.49
C ILE A 240 6.92 11.17 1.55
N THR A 241 6.92 12.50 1.58
CA THR A 241 7.69 13.26 2.56
C THR A 241 7.20 13.07 3.99
N GLY A 242 5.93 12.70 4.19
CA GLY A 242 5.38 12.39 5.51
C GLY A 242 5.79 11.02 6.07
N TYR A 243 6.07 10.04 5.20
CA TYR A 243 6.35 8.66 5.62
C TYR A 243 7.80 8.22 5.44
N TRP A 244 8.63 9.02 4.75
CA TRP A 244 10.00 8.64 4.38
C TRP A 244 10.87 8.18 5.57
N ILE A 245 10.88 8.94 6.66
CA ILE A 245 11.70 8.62 7.85
C ILE A 245 11.29 7.28 8.45
N GLU A 246 10.00 7.03 8.54
CA GLU A 246 9.46 5.78 9.05
C GLU A 246 9.75 4.61 8.11
N GLU A 247 9.57 4.79 6.80
CA GLU A 247 9.89 3.76 5.79
C GLU A 247 11.37 3.34 5.89
N LEU A 248 12.29 4.28 6.11
CA LEU A 248 13.70 3.97 6.34
C LEU A 248 13.93 3.19 7.63
N LYS A 249 13.25 3.54 8.72
CA LYS A 249 13.33 2.79 9.99
C LYS A 249 12.79 1.37 9.84
N ILE A 250 11.69 1.20 9.10
CA ILE A 250 11.12 -0.13 8.80
C ILE A 250 12.13 -0.96 7.99
N LEU A 251 12.78 -0.36 6.99
CA LEU A 251 13.81 -1.03 6.20
C LEU A 251 15.02 -1.44 7.03
N GLU A 252 15.49 -0.55 7.91
CA GLU A 252 16.59 -0.84 8.83
C GLU A 252 16.22 -1.99 9.77
N ALA A 253 15.04 -1.95 10.39
CA ALA A 253 14.55 -3.01 11.26
C ALA A 253 14.43 -4.35 10.51
N LEU A 254 13.92 -4.33 9.28
CA LEU A 254 13.82 -5.52 8.44
C LEU A 254 15.21 -6.07 8.07
N ALA A 255 16.15 -5.22 7.68
CA ALA A 255 17.50 -5.63 7.35
C ALA A 255 18.19 -6.28 8.56
N ASN A 256 18.10 -5.65 9.74
CA ASN A 256 18.64 -6.19 10.99
C ASN A 256 18.01 -7.54 11.35
N TYR A 257 16.69 -7.66 11.22
CA TYR A 257 15.99 -8.91 11.50
C TYR A 257 16.43 -10.04 10.56
N LEU A 258 16.51 -9.76 9.25
CA LEU A 258 16.92 -10.75 8.25
C LEU A 258 18.39 -11.16 8.44
N ASP A 259 19.27 -10.24 8.82
CA ASP A 259 20.67 -10.55 9.10
C ASP A 259 20.81 -11.44 10.35
N GLN A 260 20.12 -11.10 11.45
CA GLN A 260 20.12 -11.92 12.67
C GLN A 260 19.56 -13.34 12.44
N ASN A 261 18.60 -13.47 11.51
CA ASN A 261 17.94 -14.75 11.20
C ASN A 261 18.45 -15.41 9.92
N ARG A 262 19.54 -14.91 9.33
CA ARG A 262 20.04 -15.36 8.02
C ARG A 262 20.26 -16.86 7.91
N ASN A 263 20.77 -17.49 8.98
CA ASN A 263 21.04 -18.93 9.02
C ASN A 263 19.74 -19.73 8.94
N ARG A 264 18.67 -19.25 9.58
CA ARG A 264 17.34 -19.89 9.56
C ARG A 264 16.77 -19.92 8.14
N TYR A 265 17.06 -18.92 7.33
CA TYR A 265 16.56 -18.80 5.96
C TYR A 265 17.53 -19.28 4.88
N GLY A 266 18.76 -19.68 5.26
CA GLY A 266 19.81 -20.06 4.32
C GLY A 266 20.27 -18.91 3.41
N LEU A 267 20.34 -17.68 3.96
CA LEU A 267 20.80 -16.50 3.23
C LEU A 267 22.33 -16.38 3.24
N PRO A 268 22.96 -15.95 2.12
CA PRO A 268 24.41 -15.86 2.00
C PRO A 268 25.04 -14.76 2.86
N THR A 269 26.35 -14.88 3.07
CA THR A 269 27.30 -13.78 3.35
C THR A 269 26.98 -12.48 2.61
N ILE A 270 26.56 -11.36 3.23
CA ILE A 270 26.62 -10.06 2.53
C ILE A 270 27.98 -9.43 2.82
#